data_AF-A0A842VTQ3-F1
#
_entry.id   AF-A0A842VTQ3-F1
#
_cell.length_a   1.000
_cell.length_b   1.000
_cell.length_c   1.000
_cell.angle_alpha   90.00
_cell.angle_beta   90.00
_cell.angle_gamma   90.00
#
_symmetry.space_group_name_H-M   'P 1'
#
loop_
_entity.id
_entity.type
_entity.pdbx_description
1 polymer ?
#
loop_
_entity_poly.entity_id
_entity_poly.type
_entity_poly.pdbx_seq_one_letter_code
_entity_poly.pdbx_strand_id
1 'polypeptide(L)'
;MKLRLILKTTTKNNKEVNLKLNIAPSKHIGFINFVNLALSQNQPVTISFEKISKSGEKEESKIAGQFKFSAKDQNELKELEREIQGTEQKRKKMQQKRKQK
;
A
#
# COMPACT_ATOMS: atom_id res chain seq x y z
N MET A 1 -12.91 5.84 0.33
CA MET A 1 -11.53 6.28 0.08
C MET A 1 -10.93 5.61 -1.17
N LYS A 2 -10.02 6.30 -1.88
CA LYS A 2 -9.15 5.72 -2.92
C LYS A 2 -7.69 5.85 -2.44
N LEU A 3 -6.97 4.74 -2.27
CA LEU A 3 -5.56 4.74 -1.85
C LEU A 3 -4.64 4.47 -3.05
N ARG A 4 -3.53 5.21 -3.15
CA ARG A 4 -2.54 5.07 -4.23
C ARG A 4 -1.12 5.12 -3.68
N LEU A 5 -0.27 4.23 -4.16
CA LEU A 5 1.18 4.36 -4.03
C LEU A 5 1.67 5.27 -5.15
N ILE A 6 2.43 6.32 -4.80
CA ILE A 6 3.01 7.26 -5.76
C ILE A 6 4.52 7.11 -5.72
N LEU A 7 5.10 6.65 -6.83
CA LEU A 7 6.54 6.63 -7.03
C LEU A 7 6.92 7.87 -7.84
N LYS A 8 7.87 8.64 -7.32
CA LYS A 8 8.35 9.87 -7.97
C LYS A 8 9.84 9.75 -8.25
N THR A 9 10.27 10.21 -9.42
CA THR A 9 11.68 10.33 -9.77
C THR A 9 11.92 11.56 -10.62
N THR A 10 13.17 12.01 -10.68
CA THR A 10 13.60 13.11 -11.54
C THR A 10 14.46 12.56 -12.68
N THR A 11 14.22 13.04 -13.89
CA THR A 11 15.02 12.68 -15.07
C THR A 11 16.32 13.50 -15.12
N LYS A 12 17.25 13.14 -16.01
CA LYS A 12 18.50 13.89 -16.24
C LYS A 12 18.28 15.37 -16.58
N ASN A 13 17.12 15.73 -17.14
CA ASN A 13 16.77 17.10 -17.53
C ASN A 13 15.95 17.82 -16.43
N ASN A 14 16.03 17.37 -15.17
CA ASN A 14 15.27 17.91 -14.04
C ASN A 14 13.74 17.87 -14.17
N LYS A 15 13.21 17.09 -15.11
CA LYS A 15 11.77 16.86 -15.22
C LYS A 15 11.33 15.79 -14.23
N GLU A 16 10.32 16.09 -13.41
CA GLU A 16 9.67 15.11 -12.53
C GLU A 16 8.77 14.15 -13.31
N VAL A 17 8.87 12.86 -12.97
CA VAL A 17 8.02 11.79 -13.51
C VAL A 17 7.42 11.00 -12.35
N ASN A 18 6.12 10.75 -12.43
CA ASN A 18 5.35 10.12 -11.37
C ASN A 18 4.62 8.89 -11.89
N LEU A 19 4.78 7.75 -11.21
CA LEU A 19 4.00 6.54 -11.44
C LEU A 19 3.01 6.35 -10.28
N LYS A 20 1.72 6.26 -10.59
CA LYS A 20 0.63 6.11 -9.61
C LYS A 20 0.06 4.69 -9.70
N LEU A 21 0.23 3.91 -8.65
CA LEU A 21 -0.28 2.54 -8.54
C LEU A 21 -1.50 2.53 -7.62
N ASN A 22 -2.66 2.10 -8.13
CA ASN A 22 -3.87 1.98 -7.31
C ASN A 22 -3.72 0.80 -6.35
N ILE A 23 -4.02 1.03 -5.07
CA ILE A 23 -4.11 -0.05 -4.08
C ILE A 23 -5.57 -0.48 -4.03
N ALA A 24 -5.84 -1.76 -4.28
CA ALA A 24 -7.19 -2.30 -4.24
C ALA A 24 -7.79 -2.15 -2.83
N PRO A 25 -9.10 -1.86 -2.69
CA PRO A 25 -9.74 -1.71 -1.37
C PRO A 25 -9.50 -2.88 -0.42
N SER A 26 -9.46 -4.10 -0.93
CA SER A 26 -9.17 -5.32 -0.15
C SER A 26 -7.74 -5.38 0.42
N LYS A 27 -6.83 -4.53 -0.06
CA LYS A 27 -5.42 -4.46 0.36
C LYS A 27 -5.10 -3.21 1.18
N HIS A 28 -6.06 -2.28 1.36
CA HIS A 28 -5.82 -1.01 2.08
C HIS A 28 -5.33 -1.25 3.51
N ILE A 29 -6.04 -2.08 4.29
CA ILE A 29 -5.66 -2.39 5.69
C ILE A 29 -4.27 -3.03 5.74
N GLY A 30 -4.04 -4.06 4.93
CA GLY A 30 -2.76 -4.77 4.93
C GLY A 30 -1.60 -3.83 4.57
N PHE A 31 -1.79 -2.95 3.59
CA PHE A 31 -0.78 -1.97 3.20
C PHE A 31 -0.47 -0.98 4.32
N ILE A 32 -1.49 -0.44 5.01
CA ILE A 32 -1.27 0.52 6.10
C ILE A 32 -0.60 -0.15 7.30
N ASN A 33 -1.05 -1.34 7.68
CA ASN A 33 -0.43 -2.10 8.75
C ASN A 33 1.05 -2.38 8.45
N PHE A 34 1.39 -2.69 7.19
CA PHE A 34 2.77 -2.87 6.75
C PHE A 34 3.58 -1.57 6.89
N VAL A 35 3.04 -0.42 6.45
CA VAL A 35 3.71 0.87 6.60
C VAL A 35 3.94 1.23 8.07
N ASN A 36 2.93 1.03 8.93
CA ASN A 36 3.03 1.24 10.37
C ASN A 36 4.11 0.37 11.01
N LEU A 37 4.15 -0.91 10.63
CA LEU A 37 5.15 -1.84 11.11
C LEU A 37 6.55 -1.35 10.74
N ALA A 38 6.78 -1.03 9.46
CA ALA A 38 8.06 -0.55 8.97
C ALA A 38 8.51 0.75 9.68
N LEU A 39 7.57 1.68 9.89
CA LEU A 39 7.83 2.93 10.63
C LEU A 39 8.17 2.66 12.10
N SER A 40 7.38 1.85 12.79
CA SER A 40 7.56 1.54 14.22
C SER A 40 8.88 0.83 14.50
N GLN A 41 9.31 -0.04 13.59
CA GLN A 41 10.57 -0.77 13.70
C GLN A 41 11.76 0.02 13.18
N ASN A 42 11.53 1.17 12.53
CA ASN A 42 12.56 2.02 11.95
C ASN A 42 13.46 1.29 10.93
N GLN A 43 12.94 0.22 10.32
CA GLN A 43 13.65 -0.65 9.40
C GLN A 43 13.44 -0.25 7.94
N PRO A 44 14.43 -0.44 7.05
CA PRO A 44 14.25 -0.31 5.62
C PRO A 44 13.23 -1.31 5.09
N VAL A 45 12.53 -0.93 4.02
CA VAL A 45 11.68 -1.80 3.24
C VAL A 45 12.28 -1.99 1.85
N THR A 46 12.17 -3.22 1.35
CA THR A 46 12.66 -3.58 0.01
C THR A 46 11.52 -3.47 -0.99
N ILE A 47 11.75 -2.73 -2.08
CA ILE A 47 10.94 -2.80 -3.29
C ILE A 47 11.69 -3.69 -4.26
N SER A 48 11.09 -4.81 -4.64
CA SER A 48 11.55 -5.65 -5.74
C SER A 48 10.39 -5.94 -6.69
N PHE A 49 10.71 -6.53 -7.83
CA PHE A 49 9.70 -6.94 -8.82
C PHE A 49 9.58 -8.46 -8.79
N GLU A 50 8.36 -8.99 -8.82
CA GLU A 50 8.12 -10.42 -8.99
C GLU A 50 7.66 -10.66 -10.43
N LYS A 51 8.35 -11.54 -11.15
CA LYS A 51 7.92 -12.01 -12.47
C LYS A 51 7.04 -13.23 -12.27
N ILE A 52 5.86 -13.22 -12.86
CA ILE A 52 4.93 -14.35 -12.86
C ILE A 52 4.90 -14.93 -14.26
N SER A 53 5.33 -16.18 -14.41
CA SER A 53 5.32 -16.88 -15.70
C SER A 53 3.90 -17.34 -16.09
N LYS A 54 3.74 -17.84 -17.31
CA LYS A 54 2.47 -18.43 -17.76
C LYS A 54 2.09 -19.71 -16.97
N SER A 55 3.08 -20.42 -16.41
CA SER A 55 2.86 -21.58 -15.54
C SER A 55 2.53 -21.19 -14.09
N GLY A 56 2.58 -19.89 -13.75
CA GLY A 56 2.36 -19.40 -12.39
C GLY A 56 3.60 -19.44 -11.50
N GLU A 57 4.75 -19.85 -12.03
CA GLU A 57 6.02 -19.76 -11.32
C GLU A 57 6.38 -18.30 -11.05
N LYS A 58 6.87 -18.05 -9.84
CA LYS A 58 7.24 -16.74 -9.33
C LYS A 58 8.75 -16.68 -9.21
N GLU A 59 9.34 -15.70 -9.87
CA GLU A 59 10.76 -15.42 -9.80
C GLU A 59 10.97 -13.98 -9.34
N GLU A 60 11.76 -13.80 -8.28
CA GLU A 60 12.14 -12.47 -7.84
C GLU A 60 13.13 -11.85 -8.83
N SER A 61 12.87 -10.60 -9.20
CA SER A 61 13.73 -9.83 -10.10
C SER A 61 15.02 -9.43 -9.40
N LYS A 62 16.11 -9.39 -10.17
CA LYS A 62 17.39 -8.82 -9.74
C LYS A 62 17.32 -7.31 -9.46
N ILE A 63 16.27 -6.65 -9.92
CA ILE A 63 16.05 -5.22 -9.67
C ILE A 63 15.34 -5.07 -8.33
N ALA A 64 16.08 -4.57 -7.34
CA ALA A 64 15.56 -4.24 -6.03
C ALA A 64 16.15 -2.91 -5.53
N GLY A 65 15.41 -2.23 -4.65
CA GLY A 65 15.86 -1.04 -3.95
C GLY A 65 15.37 -1.06 -2.52
N GLN A 66 16.18 -0.52 -1.61
CA GLN A 66 15.80 -0.33 -0.22
C GLN A 66 15.49 1.14 0.02
N PHE A 67 14.41 1.39 0.75
CA PHE A 67 14.05 2.73 1.17
C PHE A 67 13.48 2.69 2.58
N LYS A 68 13.54 3.82 3.27
CA LYS A 68 13.04 3.93 4.63
C LYS A 68 11.85 4.88 4.63
N PHE A 69 10.75 4.43 5.22
CA PHE A 69 9.61 5.32 5.43
C PHE A 69 9.96 6.40 6.45
N SER A 70 9.49 7.61 6.20
CA SER A 70 9.46 8.69 7.18
C SER A 70 8.02 9.12 7.39
N ALA A 71 7.58 9.21 8.65
CA ALA A 71 6.26 9.73 8.97
C ALA A 71 6.29 11.25 8.83
N LYS A 72 5.40 11.81 7.98
CA LYS A 72 5.23 13.26 7.88
C LYS A 72 4.31 13.84 8.96
N ASP A 73 3.48 13.00 9.60
CA ASP A 73 2.80 13.26 10.86
C ASP A 73 2.24 11.91 11.37
N GLN A 74 2.41 11.59 12.66
CA GLN A 74 1.85 10.36 13.23
C GLN A 74 0.33 10.42 13.44
N ASN A 75 -0.24 11.63 13.57
CA ASN A 75 -1.67 11.81 13.80
C ASN A 75 -2.47 11.51 12.53
N GLU A 76 -2.02 12.01 11.37
CA GLU A 76 -2.66 11.75 10.08
C GLU A 76 -2.75 10.24 9.75
N LEU A 77 -1.72 9.48 10.13
CA LEU A 77 -1.67 8.04 9.90
C LEU A 77 -2.76 7.29 10.71
N LYS A 78 -2.95 7.69 11.98
CA LYS A 78 -4.01 7.15 12.85
C LYS A 78 -5.42 7.51 12.36
N GLU A 79 -5.60 8.71 11.81
CA GLU A 79 -6.88 9.11 11.22
C GLU A 79 -7.22 8.27 9.99
N LEU A 80 -6.24 8.05 9.11
CA LEU A 80 -6.38 7.19 7.94
C LEU A 80 -6.80 5.76 8.31
N GLU A 81 -6.20 5.19 9.37
CA GLU A 81 -6.59 3.88 9.90
C GLU A 81 -8.05 3.84 10.33
N ARG A 82 -8.51 4.84 11.10
CA ARG A 82 -9.87 4.91 11.61
C ARG A 82 -10.90 4.98 10.48
N GLU A 83 -10.64 5.77 9.43
CA GLU A 83 -11.54 5.88 8.27
C GLU A 83 -11.75 4.52 7.58
N ILE A 84 -10.66 3.76 7.41
CA ILE A 84 -10.68 2.48 6.71
C ILE A 84 -11.37 1.40 7.54
N GLN A 85 -11.08 1.33 8.84
CA GLN A 85 -11.77 0.40 9.74
C GLN A 85 -13.28 0.67 9.78
N GLY A 86 -13.69 1.95 9.87
CA GLY A 86 -15.10 2.32 9.82
C GLY A 86 -15.78 1.92 8.51
N THR A 87 -15.10 2.06 7.37
CA THR A 87 -15.62 1.66 6.06
C THR A 87 -15.78 0.13 5.94
N GLU A 88 -14.81 -0.63 6.45
CA GLU A 88 -14.87 -2.10 6.47
C GLU A 88 -16.00 -2.65 7.34
N GLN A 89 -16.18 -2.09 8.54
CA GLN A 89 -17.27 -2.49 9.44
C GLN A 89 -18.64 -2.25 8.80
N LYS A 90 -18.85 -1.10 8.15
CA LYS A 90 -20.08 -0.81 7.40
C LYS A 90 -20.29 -1.82 6.26
N ARG A 91 -19.23 -2.16 5.51
CA ARG A 91 -19.29 -3.16 4.44
C ARG A 91 -19.68 -4.55 4.95
N LYS A 92 -19.09 -5.01 6.06
CA LYS A 92 -19.41 -6.31 6.69
C LYS A 92 -20.87 -6.36 7.16
N LYS A 93 -21.36 -5.30 7.82
CA LYS A 93 -22.77 -5.19 8.25
C LYS A 93 -23.74 -5.26 7.05
N MET A 94 -23.43 -4.59 5.94
CA MET A 94 -24.26 -4.65 4.73
C MET A 94 -24.26 -6.04 4.07
N GLN A 95 -23.13 -6.74 4.05
CA GLN A 95 -23.04 -8.10 3.51
C GLN A 95 -23.84 -9.10 4.35
N GLN A 96 -23.82 -8.99 5.68
CA GLN A 96 -24.63 -9.83 6.58
C GLN A 96 -26.13 -9.63 6.35
N LYS A 97 -26.60 -8.37 6.24
CA LYS A 97 -28.01 -8.07 5.94
C LYS A 97 -28.50 -8.66 4.61
N ARG A 98 -27.62 -8.79 3.62
CA ARG A 98 -27.95 -9.38 2.30
C ARG A 98 -28.01 -10.92 2.32
N LYS A 99 -27.34 -11.58 3.27
CA LYS A 99 -27.37 -13.05 3.42
C LYS A 99 -28.57 -13.54 4.25
N GLN A 100 -29.21 -12.64 4.99
CA GLN A 100 -30.39 -12.93 5.82
C GLN A 100 -31.72 -12.66 5.10
N LYS A 101 -31.67 -12.19 3.84
CA LYS A 101 -32.80 -12.15 2.90
C LYS A 101 -32.65 -13.30 1.93
#